data_AF-A0AA88YGL7-F1
#
_entry.id   AF-A0AA88YGL7-F1
#
_cell.length_a   1.000
_cell.length_b   1.000
_cell.length_c   1.000
_cell.angle_alpha   90.00
_cell.angle_beta   90.00
_cell.angle_gamma   90.00
#
_symmetry.space_group_name_H-M   'P 1'
#
loop_
_entity.id
_entity.type
_entity.pdbx_description
1 polymer ?
#
loop_
_entity_poly.entity_id
_entity_poly.type
_entity_poly.pdbx_seq_one_letter_code
_entity_poly.pdbx_strand_id
1 'polypeptide(L)'
;MEKAGMIQGLEELRGKGMRIGELVTDAHLQIGAVMKRQYADIKHSHDIWHAAKNLGKKIIAAGQDKESKDLLKWTKDITNHFWHTCKEANTYEEFLTIWAGVLHHVVDEHEWALSYGTMDFGQCSHGALDDARNKPWLEKGTKAHEALRRIVLDKRLLNNVHYFYYD
;
A
#
# COMPACT_ATOMS: atom_id res chain seq x y z
N MET A 1 -15.10 -4.30 22.01
CA MET A 1 -15.12 -5.78 22.15
C MET A 1 -13.91 -6.40 21.47
N GLU A 2 -13.52 -5.96 20.27
CA GLU A 2 -12.35 -6.48 19.53
C GLU A 2 -11.05 -6.58 20.34
N LYS A 3 -10.65 -5.50 21.03
CA LYS A 3 -9.46 -5.51 21.91
C LYS A 3 -9.51 -6.61 22.97
N ALA A 4 -10.66 -6.79 23.63
CA ALA A 4 -10.80 -7.79 24.69
C ALA A 4 -10.72 -9.21 24.12
N GLY A 5 -11.37 -9.45 22.97
CA GLY A 5 -11.28 -10.72 22.26
C GLY A 5 -9.86 -11.04 21.79
N MET A 6 -9.13 -10.05 21.28
CA MET A 6 -7.72 -10.21 20.90
C MET A 6 -6.85 -10.59 22.11
N ILE A 7 -6.95 -9.84 23.21
CA ILE A 7 -6.19 -10.15 24.44
C ILE A 7 -6.50 -11.56 24.92
N GLN A 8 -7.79 -11.90 25.04
CA GLN A 8 -8.20 -13.22 25.49
C GLN A 8 -7.66 -14.33 24.58
N GLY A 9 -7.75 -14.16 23.26
CA GLY A 9 -7.21 -15.13 22.29
C GLY A 9 -5.69 -15.30 22.40
N LEU A 10 -4.93 -14.22 22.56
CA LEU A 10 -3.47 -14.29 22.75
C LEU A 10 -3.09 -15.03 24.04
N GLU A 11 -3.76 -14.71 25.15
CA GLU A 11 -3.51 -15.37 26.45
C GLU A 11 -3.89 -16.86 26.40
N GLU A 12 -5.00 -17.22 25.75
CA GLU A 12 -5.41 -18.62 25.58
C GLU A 12 -4.40 -19.43 24.76
N LEU A 13 -3.88 -18.86 23.67
CA LEU A 13 -2.85 -19.51 22.84
C LEU A 13 -1.53 -19.68 23.61
N ARG A 14 -1.10 -18.65 24.35
CA ARG A 14 0.08 -18.71 25.21
C ARG A 14 -0.08 -19.72 26.35
N GLY A 15 -1.26 -19.79 26.97
CA GLY A 15 -1.58 -20.76 28.00
C GLY A 15 -1.50 -22.22 27.52
N LYS A 16 -1.66 -22.45 26.22
CA LYS A 16 -1.45 -23.76 25.55
C LYS A 16 0.02 -24.01 25.16
N GLY A 17 0.94 -23.12 25.52
CA GLY A 17 2.37 -23.22 25.19
C GLY A 17 2.70 -22.83 23.73
N MET A 18 1.79 -22.18 23.00
CA MET A 18 2.06 -21.75 21.62
C MET A 18 2.89 -20.46 21.61
N ARG A 19 3.97 -20.46 20.81
CA ARG A 19 4.73 -19.24 20.50
C ARG A 19 4.08 -18.52 19.32
N ILE A 20 3.65 -17.29 19.54
CA ILE A 20 3.03 -16.44 18.53
C ILE A 20 4.13 -15.56 17.92
N GLY A 21 4.45 -15.78 16.64
CA GLY A 21 5.47 -15.00 15.93
C GLY A 21 4.94 -13.66 15.42
N GLU A 22 3.70 -13.65 14.95
CA GLU A 22 3.09 -12.49 14.30
C GLU A 22 1.58 -12.45 14.56
N LEU A 23 1.04 -11.24 14.71
CA LEU A 23 -0.38 -10.95 14.72
C LEU A 23 -0.71 -9.94 13.63
N VAL A 24 -1.66 -10.29 12.76
CA VAL A 24 -2.16 -9.41 11.69
C VAL A 24 -3.53 -8.86 12.10
N THR A 25 -3.70 -7.53 12.09
CA THR A 25 -4.97 -6.89 12.47
C THR A 25 -5.33 -5.75 11.53
N ASP A 26 -6.57 -5.28 11.60
CA ASP A 26 -6.90 -3.94 11.07
C ASP A 26 -6.09 -2.85 11.78
N ALA A 27 -5.98 -1.68 11.15
CA ALA A 27 -5.29 -0.49 11.67
C ALA A 27 -6.08 0.21 12.81
N HIS A 28 -6.44 -0.56 13.84
CA HIS A 28 -7.20 -0.11 15.00
C HIS A 28 -6.26 0.44 16.09
N LEU A 29 -6.36 1.75 16.37
CA LEU A 29 -5.44 2.48 17.26
C LEU A 29 -5.26 1.83 18.65
N GLN A 30 -6.35 1.36 19.27
CA GLN A 30 -6.27 0.73 20.59
C GLN A 30 -5.57 -0.63 20.58
N ILE A 31 -5.69 -1.39 19.49
CA ILE A 31 -5.03 -2.69 19.34
C ILE A 31 -3.53 -2.45 19.14
N GLY A 32 -3.15 -1.52 18.25
CA GLY A 32 -1.75 -1.14 18.06
C GLY A 32 -1.09 -0.63 19.34
N ALA A 33 -1.82 0.15 20.15
CA ALA A 33 -1.31 0.59 21.46
C ALA A 33 -1.11 -0.55 22.45
N VAL A 34 -1.99 -1.56 22.46
CA VAL A 34 -1.86 -2.75 23.32
C VAL A 34 -0.69 -3.61 22.86
N MET A 35 -0.58 -3.89 21.55
CA MET A 35 0.54 -4.67 20.99
C MET A 35 1.88 -4.06 21.37
N LYS A 36 2.06 -2.75 21.17
CA LYS A 36 3.29 -2.04 21.51
C LYS A 36 3.64 -2.07 23.01
N ARG A 37 2.63 -2.08 23.90
CA ARG A 37 2.84 -1.96 25.35
C ARG A 37 2.94 -3.31 26.06
N GLN A 38 2.20 -4.32 25.60
CA GLN A 38 1.98 -5.57 26.33
C GLN A 38 2.48 -6.80 25.56
N TYR A 39 2.60 -6.72 24.24
CA TYR A 39 2.96 -7.84 23.36
C TYR A 39 4.08 -7.44 22.39
N ALA A 40 5.07 -6.67 22.88
CA ALA A 40 6.16 -6.15 22.07
C ALA A 40 7.09 -7.25 21.50
N ASP A 41 6.99 -8.47 22.02
CA ASP A 41 7.69 -9.66 21.51
C ASP A 41 7.02 -10.29 20.28
N ILE A 42 5.77 -9.91 19.97
CA ILE A 42 5.02 -10.39 18.82
C ILE A 42 5.10 -9.35 17.70
N LYS A 43 5.48 -9.76 16.49
CA LYS A 43 5.42 -8.88 15.31
C LYS A 43 3.97 -8.46 15.08
N HIS A 44 3.71 -7.16 15.01
CA HIS A 44 2.37 -6.62 14.70
C HIS A 44 2.35 -6.12 13.26
N SER A 45 1.51 -6.74 12.44
CA SER A 45 1.32 -6.37 11.03
C SER A 45 -0.12 -5.95 10.77
N HIS A 46 -0.35 -5.25 9.67
CA HIS A 46 -1.67 -4.81 9.25
C HIS A 46 -2.20 -5.64 8.09
N ASP A 47 -3.51 -5.84 8.09
CA ASP A 47 -4.18 -6.53 7.00
C ASP A 47 -4.06 -5.74 5.68
N ILE A 48 -3.25 -6.28 4.77
CA ILE A 48 -2.97 -5.70 3.45
C ILE A 48 -4.24 -5.67 2.58
N TRP A 49 -5.14 -6.64 2.71
CA TRP A 49 -6.39 -6.68 1.95
C TRP A 49 -7.29 -5.52 2.35
N HIS A 50 -7.45 -5.28 3.65
CA HIS A 50 -8.20 -4.13 4.13
C HIS A 50 -7.55 -2.81 3.72
N ALA A 51 -6.21 -2.71 3.75
CA ALA A 51 -5.49 -1.53 3.28
C ALA A 51 -5.71 -1.27 1.78
N ALA A 52 -5.51 -2.28 0.93
CA ALA A 52 -5.70 -2.20 -0.52
C ALA A 52 -7.15 -1.86 -0.89
N LYS A 53 -8.13 -2.47 -0.21
CA LYS A 53 -9.55 -2.15 -0.38
C LYS A 53 -9.85 -0.69 -0.05
N ASN A 54 -9.32 -0.18 1.06
CA ASN A 54 -9.52 1.22 1.46
C ASN A 54 -8.82 2.19 0.52
N LEU A 55 -7.64 1.84 0.00
CA LEU A 55 -6.95 2.58 -1.05
C LEU A 55 -7.81 2.65 -2.33
N GLY A 56 -8.35 1.52 -2.79
CA GLY A 56 -9.25 1.47 -3.94
C GLY A 56 -10.47 2.38 -3.77
N LYS A 57 -11.08 2.41 -2.56
CA LYS A 57 -12.16 3.35 -2.25
C LYS A 57 -11.73 4.82 -2.36
N LYS A 58 -10.53 5.19 -1.90
CA LYS A 58 -9.99 6.55 -2.04
C LYS A 58 -9.83 6.94 -3.52
N ILE A 59 -9.34 6.02 -4.35
CA ILE A 59 -9.18 6.25 -5.79
C ILE A 59 -10.53 6.39 -6.48
N ILE A 60 -11.49 5.52 -6.16
CA ILE A 60 -12.87 5.60 -6.69
C ILE A 60 -13.51 6.93 -6.32
N ALA A 61 -13.34 7.38 -5.07
CA ALA A 61 -13.87 8.66 -4.60
C ALA A 61 -13.24 9.83 -5.37
N ALA A 62 -11.92 9.83 -5.58
CA ALA A 62 -11.24 10.83 -6.41
C ALA A 62 -11.73 10.81 -7.86
N GLY A 63 -11.98 9.62 -8.41
CA GLY A 63 -12.50 9.44 -9.77
C GLY A 63 -13.98 9.80 -9.96
N GLN A 64 -14.73 10.14 -8.91
CA GLN A 64 -16.09 10.67 -9.08
C GLN A 64 -16.11 12.10 -9.62
N ASP A 65 -15.00 12.84 -9.46
CA ASP A 65 -14.84 14.16 -10.07
C ASP A 65 -14.82 14.06 -11.60
N LYS A 66 -15.56 14.94 -12.29
CA LYS A 66 -15.75 14.87 -13.75
C LYS A 66 -14.43 14.93 -14.52
N GLU A 67 -13.47 15.70 -14.02
CA GLU A 67 -12.15 15.89 -14.63
C GLU A 67 -11.15 14.80 -14.21
N SER A 68 -11.55 13.87 -13.33
CA SER A 68 -10.70 12.78 -12.81
C SER A 68 -11.27 11.38 -13.08
N LYS A 69 -12.33 11.27 -13.89
CA LYS A 69 -13.02 10.00 -14.20
C LYS A 69 -12.12 8.91 -14.74
N ASP A 70 -11.03 9.25 -15.43
CA ASP A 70 -10.09 8.26 -15.95
C ASP A 70 -9.40 7.46 -14.85
N LEU A 71 -9.32 7.98 -13.61
CA LEU A 71 -8.83 7.21 -12.44
C LEU A 71 -9.68 5.96 -12.18
N LEU A 72 -10.98 5.99 -12.48
CA LEU A 72 -11.86 4.83 -12.27
C LEU A 72 -11.36 3.62 -13.06
N LYS A 73 -10.85 3.84 -14.28
CA LYS A 73 -10.29 2.78 -15.13
C LYS A 73 -9.01 2.19 -14.52
N TRP A 74 -8.21 3.01 -13.84
CA TRP A 74 -6.94 2.62 -13.22
C TRP A 74 -7.06 1.99 -11.83
N THR A 75 -8.20 2.16 -11.15
CA THR A 75 -8.42 1.72 -9.75
C THR A 75 -7.92 0.29 -9.48
N LYS A 76 -8.31 -0.68 -10.32
CA LYS A 76 -7.95 -2.09 -10.12
C LYS A 76 -6.44 -2.30 -10.19
N ASP A 77 -5.78 -1.72 -11.17
CA ASP A 77 -4.35 -1.90 -11.40
C ASP A 77 -3.54 -1.22 -10.30
N ILE A 78 -3.92 -0.01 -9.88
CA ILE A 78 -3.26 0.69 -8.78
C ILE A 78 -3.42 -0.08 -7.46
N THR A 79 -4.61 -0.66 -7.22
CA THR A 79 -4.86 -1.47 -6.02
C THR A 79 -4.04 -2.76 -6.04
N ASN A 80 -3.91 -3.40 -7.20
CA ASN A 80 -3.07 -4.58 -7.37
C ASN A 80 -1.58 -4.24 -7.26
N HIS A 81 -1.16 -3.09 -7.78
CA HIS A 81 0.21 -2.60 -7.65
C HIS A 81 0.57 -2.33 -6.19
N PHE A 82 -0.34 -1.75 -5.41
CA PHE A 82 -0.15 -1.59 -3.97
C PHE A 82 0.05 -2.94 -3.27
N TRP A 83 -0.80 -3.92 -3.56
CA TRP A 83 -0.65 -5.28 -3.02
C TRP A 83 0.70 -5.89 -3.39
N HIS A 84 1.09 -5.79 -4.66
CA HIS A 84 2.39 -6.27 -5.14
C HIS A 84 3.54 -5.55 -4.42
N THR A 85 3.47 -4.24 -4.26
CA THR A 85 4.47 -3.45 -3.54
C THR A 85 4.64 -3.93 -2.09
N CYS A 86 3.54 -4.14 -1.36
CA CYS A 86 3.59 -4.66 0.01
C CYS A 86 4.22 -6.06 0.09
N LYS A 87 4.06 -6.87 -0.96
CA LYS A 87 4.61 -8.22 -1.03
C LYS A 87 6.11 -8.24 -1.34
N GLU A 88 6.57 -7.37 -2.25
CA GLU A 88 7.96 -7.41 -2.73
C GLU A 88 8.92 -6.56 -1.88
N ALA A 89 8.44 -5.46 -1.30
CA ALA A 89 9.29 -4.59 -0.50
C ALA A 89 9.62 -5.24 0.85
N ASN A 90 10.85 -5.02 1.32
CA ASN A 90 11.31 -5.38 2.67
C ASN A 90 11.73 -4.14 3.47
N THR A 91 11.91 -2.99 2.81
CA THR A 91 12.27 -1.73 3.45
C THR A 91 11.32 -0.61 3.04
N TYR A 92 11.35 0.50 3.78
CA TYR A 92 10.60 1.70 3.43
C TYR A 92 11.06 2.26 2.08
N GLU A 93 12.36 2.23 1.81
CA GLU A 93 12.98 2.72 0.59
C GLU A 93 12.56 1.88 -0.62
N GLU A 94 12.58 0.55 -0.51
CA GLU A 94 12.08 -0.37 -1.54
C GLU A 94 10.58 -0.16 -1.78
N PHE A 95 9.80 -0.08 -0.70
CA PHE A 95 8.36 0.18 -0.79
C PHE A 95 8.11 1.48 -1.56
N LEU A 96 8.79 2.57 -1.19
CA LEU A 96 8.57 3.87 -1.81
C LEU A 96 9.01 3.86 -3.28
N THR A 97 10.11 3.18 -3.61
CA THR A 97 10.63 3.06 -4.97
C THR A 97 9.62 2.36 -5.88
N ILE A 98 9.09 1.21 -5.46
CA ILE A 98 8.11 0.45 -6.23
C ILE A 98 6.77 1.18 -6.26
N TRP A 99 6.30 1.68 -5.11
CA TRP A 99 4.98 2.28 -4.97
C TRP A 99 4.85 3.60 -5.74
N ALA A 100 5.84 4.49 -5.62
CA ALA A 100 5.82 5.76 -6.34
C ALA A 100 5.92 5.59 -7.86
N GLY A 101 6.51 4.48 -8.34
CA GLY A 101 6.58 4.14 -9.76
C GLY A 101 5.21 4.08 -10.45
N VAL A 102 4.12 3.83 -9.70
CA VAL A 102 2.77 3.84 -10.26
C VAL A 102 2.39 5.18 -10.87
N LEU A 103 2.95 6.30 -10.38
CA LEU A 103 2.68 7.63 -10.91
C LEU A 103 3.28 7.85 -12.30
N HIS A 104 4.39 7.17 -12.59
CA HIS A 104 5.02 7.16 -13.91
C HIS A 104 4.31 6.19 -14.84
N HIS A 105 4.03 4.98 -14.35
CA HIS A 105 3.38 3.94 -15.14
C HIS A 105 2.03 4.40 -15.71
N VAL A 106 1.17 5.04 -14.92
CA VAL A 106 -0.17 5.45 -15.38
C VAL A 106 -0.15 6.55 -16.45
N VAL A 107 0.99 7.21 -16.68
CA VAL A 107 1.19 8.23 -17.73
C VAL A 107 2.09 7.74 -18.87
N ASP A 108 2.29 6.42 -18.98
CA ASP A 108 3.18 5.77 -19.98
C ASP A 108 4.67 6.11 -19.83
N GLU A 109 5.09 6.55 -18.65
CA GLU A 109 6.51 6.71 -18.31
C GLU A 109 6.98 5.41 -17.63
N HIS A 110 7.70 4.57 -18.37
CA HIS A 110 8.19 3.27 -17.86
C HIS A 110 9.65 3.31 -17.37
N GLU A 111 10.33 4.44 -17.56
CA GLU A 111 11.67 4.72 -17.05
C GLU A 111 11.67 6.15 -16.46
N TRP A 112 12.29 6.34 -15.29
CA TRP A 112 12.35 7.63 -14.62
C TRP A 112 13.60 7.78 -13.76
N ALA A 113 14.02 9.03 -13.50
CA ALA A 113 15.12 9.31 -12.59
C ALA A 113 14.64 9.20 -11.13
N LEU A 114 15.38 8.48 -10.27
CA LEU A 114 15.12 8.46 -8.84
C LEU A 114 15.64 9.75 -8.19
N SER A 115 14.83 10.36 -7.32
CA SER A 115 15.18 11.60 -6.62
C SER A 115 15.80 11.39 -5.23
N TYR A 116 15.95 10.14 -4.78
CA TYR A 116 16.50 9.78 -3.47
C TYR A 116 17.65 8.77 -3.64
N GLY A 117 18.90 9.25 -3.56
CA GLY A 117 20.11 8.41 -3.43
C GLY A 117 20.59 7.71 -4.71
N THR A 118 21.87 7.95 -5.05
CA THR A 118 22.66 7.46 -6.20
C THR A 118 22.03 7.70 -7.59
N MET A 119 22.86 7.84 -8.63
CA MET A 119 22.41 8.04 -10.02
C MET A 119 21.77 6.76 -10.59
N ASP A 120 20.65 6.33 -10.01
CA ASP A 120 19.91 5.14 -10.44
C ASP A 120 18.59 5.53 -11.10
N PHE A 121 18.21 4.74 -12.10
CA PHE A 121 16.95 4.88 -12.82
C PHE A 121 15.93 3.88 -12.28
N GLY A 122 14.70 4.35 -12.07
CA GLY A 122 13.56 3.49 -11.81
C GLY A 122 12.95 3.02 -13.12
N GLN A 123 12.47 1.78 -13.15
CA GLN A 123 11.75 1.23 -14.30
C GLN A 123 10.60 0.32 -13.84
N CYS A 124 9.61 0.12 -14.72
CA CYS A 124 8.56 -0.86 -14.49
C CYS A 124 9.11 -2.30 -14.53
N SER A 125 8.63 -3.17 -13.62
CA SER A 125 9.09 -4.57 -13.51
C SER A 125 8.39 -5.55 -14.46
N HIS A 126 7.83 -5.06 -15.57
CA HIS A 126 7.14 -5.89 -16.57
C HIS A 126 7.83 -5.79 -17.94
N GLY A 127 7.66 -6.83 -18.76
CA GLY A 127 8.06 -6.79 -20.17
C GLY A 127 7.18 -5.85 -21.01
N ALA A 128 7.28 -5.94 -22.33
CA ALA A 128 6.42 -5.16 -23.23
C ALA A 128 4.94 -5.35 -22.89
N LEU A 129 4.20 -4.25 -22.84
CA LEU A 129 2.75 -4.29 -22.63
C LEU A 129 2.07 -4.91 -23.85
N ASP A 130 0.99 -5.64 -23.60
CA ASP A 130 0.16 -6.20 -24.67
C ASP A 130 -0.51 -5.06 -25.47
N ASP A 131 -0.44 -5.16 -26.80
CA ASP A 131 -1.10 -4.26 -27.75
C ASP A 131 -2.63 -4.25 -27.57
N ALA A 132 -3.19 -5.27 -26.93
CA ALA A 132 -4.62 -5.38 -26.60
C ALA A 132 -5.08 -4.46 -25.44
N ARG A 133 -4.20 -3.60 -24.90
CA ARG A 133 -4.57 -2.68 -23.81
C ARG A 133 -5.71 -1.75 -24.26
N ASN A 134 -6.84 -1.84 -23.58
CA ASN A 134 -8.04 -1.04 -23.87
C ASN A 134 -8.21 0.18 -22.94
N LYS A 135 -7.15 0.56 -22.20
CA LYS A 135 -7.19 1.61 -21.17
C LYS A 135 -6.37 2.83 -21.59
N PRO A 136 -6.97 4.04 -21.63
CA PRO A 136 -6.21 5.26 -21.90
C PRO A 136 -5.24 5.56 -20.75
N TRP A 137 -4.06 6.04 -21.12
CA TRP A 137 -3.12 6.63 -20.19
C TRP A 137 -3.71 7.89 -19.56
N LEU A 138 -3.29 8.20 -18.35
CA LEU A 138 -3.53 9.52 -17.77
C LEU A 138 -2.58 10.51 -18.44
N GLU A 139 -3.00 11.77 -18.51
CA GLU A 139 -2.11 12.84 -18.93
C GLU A 139 -1.42 13.46 -17.70
N LYS A 140 -0.10 13.61 -17.79
CA LYS A 140 0.73 14.11 -16.69
C LYS A 140 0.36 15.53 -16.32
N GLY A 141 0.25 15.79 -15.01
CA GLY A 141 -0.11 17.11 -14.47
C GLY A 141 -1.60 17.45 -14.55
N THR A 142 -2.43 16.59 -15.13
CA THR A 142 -3.90 16.76 -15.05
C THR A 142 -4.42 16.56 -13.63
N LYS A 143 -5.67 16.98 -13.40
CA LYS A 143 -6.34 16.82 -12.11
C LYS A 143 -6.45 15.36 -11.68
N ALA A 144 -6.67 14.43 -12.62
CA ALA A 144 -6.61 12.99 -12.37
C ALA A 144 -5.25 12.57 -11.81
N HIS A 145 -4.16 12.93 -12.51
CA HIS A 145 -2.81 12.58 -12.11
C HIS A 145 -2.43 13.18 -10.75
N GLU A 146 -2.76 14.45 -10.51
CA GLU A 146 -2.48 15.11 -9.23
C GLU A 146 -3.34 14.56 -8.08
N ALA A 147 -4.59 14.18 -8.33
CA ALA A 147 -5.43 13.51 -7.33
C ALA A 147 -4.83 12.14 -6.94
N LEU A 148 -4.35 11.36 -7.92
CA LEU A 148 -3.63 10.12 -7.63
C LEU A 148 -2.34 10.37 -6.87
N ARG A 149 -1.55 11.37 -7.26
CA ARG A 149 -0.31 11.76 -6.57
C ARG A 149 -0.53 12.05 -5.10
N ARG A 150 -1.62 12.75 -4.74
CA ARG A 150 -2.00 13.01 -3.34
C ARG A 150 -2.35 11.73 -2.57
N ILE A 151 -2.92 10.73 -3.23
CA ILE A 151 -3.25 9.43 -2.61
C ILE A 151 -1.98 8.59 -2.43
N VAL A 152 -1.15 8.48 -3.47
CA VAL A 152 0.09 7.69 -3.48
C VAL A 152 1.08 8.24 -2.45
N LEU A 153 1.22 9.56 -2.37
CA LEU A 153 2.13 10.26 -1.46
C LEU A 153 1.46 10.73 -0.17
N ASP A 154 0.31 10.15 0.21
CA ASP A 154 -0.39 10.48 1.44
C ASP A 154 0.51 10.19 2.65
N LYS A 155 0.87 11.22 3.43
CA LYS A 155 1.77 11.08 4.58
C LYS A 155 1.27 10.06 5.60
N ARG A 156 -0.05 9.96 5.79
CA ARG A 156 -0.62 8.98 6.71
C ARG A 156 -0.44 7.55 6.20
N LEU A 157 -0.58 7.32 4.89
CA LEU A 157 -0.28 6.03 4.29
C LEU A 157 1.20 5.70 4.49
N LEU A 158 2.10 6.58 4.03
CA LEU A 158 3.55 6.35 4.05
C LEU A 158 4.10 6.15 5.48
N ASN A 159 3.58 6.86 6.47
CA ASN A 159 4.02 6.67 7.86
C ASN A 159 3.61 5.30 8.45
N ASN A 160 2.72 4.56 7.80
CA ASN A 160 2.22 3.26 8.29
C ASN A 160 2.62 2.09 7.38
N VAL A 161 3.44 2.29 6.34
CA VAL A 161 3.76 1.18 5.41
C VAL A 161 4.62 0.08 6.03
N HIS A 162 5.33 0.39 7.11
CA HIS A 162 6.10 -0.59 7.89
C HIS A 162 5.25 -1.70 8.53
N TYR A 163 3.92 -1.54 8.58
CA TYR A 163 3.03 -2.62 8.99
C TYR A 163 2.64 -3.56 7.83
N PHE A 164 3.06 -3.28 6.59
CA PHE A 164 2.61 -4.02 5.39
C PHE A 164 3.69 -4.87 4.72
N TYR A 165 4.97 -4.70 5.06
CA TYR A 165 6.06 -5.48 4.49
C TYR A 165 6.78 -6.37 5.51
N TYR A 166 7.48 -7.39 5.02
CA TYR A 166 8.15 -8.38 5.85
C TYR A 166 9.57 -7.91 6.23
N ASP A 167 9.76 -7.46 7.47
CA ASP A 167 11.06 -7.53 8.18
C ASP A 167 11.42 -8.97 8.60
#